data_AF-A0A0E0KXU4-F1
#
_entry.id   AF-A0A0E0KXU4-F1
#
_cell.length_a   1.000
_cell.length_b   1.000
_cell.length_c   1.000
_cell.angle_alpha   90.00
_cell.angle_beta   90.00
_cell.angle_gamma   90.00
#
_symmetry.space_group_name_H-M   'P 1'
#
loop_
_entity.id
_entity.type
_entity.pdbx_description
1 polymer ?
#
loop_
_entity_poly.entity_id
_entity_poly.type
_entity_poly.pdbx_seq_one_letter_code
_entity_poly.pdbx_strand_id
1 'polypeptide(L)'
;MKKRDEHCSATAMWAPPSSVPSPRITQTPRRRREGSREKHREAEEEGGVAFLDRRLPRFRSPPTPLHQRGARLALERTMASMESLLVLNQVDPGSPGFWREFLVGMLKPVAATAVVAMAVALSFTQRLGLEGEMLYAMARAFLQLSVIGFVLQFIFTQKSAAWILLAYLFMVTVAGYTAGQRARHVPRGKHIASISILAGTSVTMALLVALRVFPFTPRYIIPVAGMMVGNAMTVTGVTMKKLREDVRMQRGVVETALALGATPRQATVQQVKRSLVIALSPVIDNAKTVGLIALPGAMTGLIMGGASPLEAIQLQIVVMNMLMGASTVSSILSTYLCWPAFFTNAFQLNDAVFAAD
;
A
#
# COMPACT_ATOMS: atom_id res chain seq x y z
N MET A 1 32.13 -62.69 7.89
CA MET A 1 33.53 -63.15 7.72
C MET A 1 34.13 -62.31 6.61
N LYS A 2 34.96 -61.28 6.84
CA LYS A 2 36.31 -61.22 7.44
C LYS A 2 37.38 -61.95 6.62
N LYS A 3 38.36 -61.14 6.18
CA LYS A 3 39.74 -61.40 5.69
C LYS A 3 39.89 -61.74 4.19
N ARG A 4 40.61 -60.91 3.40
CA ARG A 4 42.09 -60.65 3.36
C ARG A 4 42.82 -61.88 2.76
N ASP A 5 43.81 -61.79 1.88
CA ASP A 5 44.64 -60.72 1.30
C ASP A 5 45.20 -61.29 -0.04
N GLU A 6 45.83 -60.46 -0.89
CA GLU A 6 47.26 -60.56 -1.29
C GLU A 6 47.41 -60.97 -2.78
N HIS A 7 48.21 -60.38 -3.68
CA HIS A 7 49.59 -59.85 -3.64
C HIS A 7 49.78 -58.81 -4.80
N CYS A 8 50.38 -57.63 -4.58
CA CYS A 8 51.81 -57.27 -4.78
C CYS A 8 52.13 -56.80 -6.23
N SER A 9 52.56 -55.56 -6.50
CA SER A 9 53.96 -55.11 -6.31
C SER A 9 54.19 -53.60 -6.63
N ALA A 10 55.24 -53.05 -6.01
CA ALA A 10 56.15 -51.98 -6.49
C ALA A 10 55.88 -50.48 -6.18
N THR A 11 56.34 -50.07 -5.00
CA THR A 11 57.31 -49.00 -4.66
C THR A 11 57.83 -48.02 -5.75
N ALA A 12 57.69 -46.70 -5.52
CA ALA A 12 58.65 -45.58 -5.73
C ALA A 12 57.86 -44.24 -5.75
N MET A 13 57.83 -43.39 -4.71
CA MET A 13 58.86 -42.44 -4.28
C MET A 13 59.32 -41.45 -5.36
N TRP A 14 58.65 -40.30 -5.55
CA TRP A 14 59.31 -38.99 -5.72
C TRP A 14 58.34 -37.78 -5.74
N ALA A 15 58.91 -36.65 -5.32
CA ALA A 15 58.35 -35.34 -4.97
C ALA A 15 57.74 -34.53 -6.15
N PRO A 16 56.95 -33.47 -5.87
CA PRO A 16 56.26 -32.68 -6.89
C PRO A 16 57.21 -31.79 -7.72
N PRO A 17 56.95 -31.60 -9.03
CA PRO A 17 57.76 -30.69 -9.82
C PRO A 17 57.45 -29.23 -9.48
N SER A 18 58.54 -28.53 -9.21
CA SER A 18 58.69 -27.09 -9.06
C SER A 18 58.30 -26.30 -10.31
N SER A 19 57.79 -25.09 -10.05
CA SER A 19 57.87 -23.87 -10.88
C SER A 19 57.33 -23.92 -12.31
N VAL A 20 56.07 -23.52 -12.46
CA VAL A 20 55.56 -22.87 -13.68
C VAL A 20 54.84 -21.57 -13.26
N PRO A 21 55.05 -20.44 -13.95
CA PRO A 21 54.86 -19.10 -13.39
C PRO A 21 53.39 -18.68 -13.31
N SER A 22 53.04 -17.92 -12.27
CA SER A 22 51.74 -17.25 -12.15
C SER A 22 51.39 -16.47 -13.42
N PRO A 23 50.17 -16.61 -13.98
CA PRO A 23 49.72 -15.69 -15.01
C PRO A 23 49.55 -14.32 -14.35
N ARG A 24 50.45 -13.40 -14.71
CA ARG A 24 50.34 -11.98 -14.43
C ARG A 24 49.05 -11.51 -15.09
N ILE A 25 47.98 -11.37 -14.30
CA ILE A 25 46.72 -10.78 -14.76
C ILE A 25 47.04 -9.34 -15.12
N THR A 26 47.28 -9.10 -16.40
CA THR A 26 47.34 -7.79 -17.02
C THR A 26 46.00 -7.12 -16.76
N GLN A 27 45.99 -6.14 -15.86
CA GLN A 27 44.87 -5.23 -15.68
C GLN A 27 44.65 -4.50 -17.00
N THR A 28 43.75 -5.05 -17.82
CA THR A 28 43.21 -4.36 -18.99
C THR A 28 42.24 -3.29 -18.49
N PRO A 29 42.30 -2.05 -19.01
CA PRO A 29 41.54 -0.95 -18.44
C PRO A 29 40.05 -1.12 -18.76
N ARG A 30 39.30 -1.66 -17.81
CA ARG A 30 37.83 -1.80 -17.86
C ARG A 30 37.07 -0.46 -17.81
N ARG A 31 37.78 0.67 -17.77
CA ARG A 31 37.19 2.04 -17.73
C ARG A 31 36.73 2.59 -19.08
N ARG A 32 37.10 1.98 -20.22
CA ARG A 32 36.78 2.57 -21.55
C ARG A 32 35.48 2.05 -22.19
N ARG A 33 34.91 0.94 -21.71
CA ARG A 33 33.64 0.39 -22.23
C ARG A 33 32.40 0.83 -21.45
N GLU A 34 32.54 1.22 -20.18
CA GLU A 34 31.45 1.85 -19.42
C GLU A 34 31.21 3.28 -19.92
N GLY A 35 32.26 4.09 -20.10
CA GLY A 35 32.11 5.46 -20.62
C GLY A 35 31.51 5.57 -22.03
N SER A 36 31.56 4.51 -22.86
CA SER A 36 30.92 4.52 -24.19
C SER A 36 29.46 4.06 -24.16
N ARG A 37 29.06 3.25 -23.16
CA ARG A 37 27.65 2.91 -22.92
C ARG A 37 26.93 3.98 -22.12
N GLU A 38 27.67 4.66 -21.25
CA GLU A 38 27.19 5.82 -20.48
C GLU A 38 27.04 7.03 -21.41
N LYS A 39 28.01 7.31 -22.31
CA LYS A 39 27.83 8.32 -23.37
C LYS A 39 26.72 8.01 -24.37
N HIS A 40 26.44 6.74 -24.68
CA HIS A 40 25.30 6.39 -25.53
C HIS A 40 23.95 6.51 -24.79
N ARG A 41 23.91 6.26 -23.47
CA ARG A 41 22.72 6.51 -22.64
C ARG A 41 22.50 8.00 -22.39
N GLU A 42 23.55 8.78 -22.14
CA GLU A 42 23.49 10.23 -22.00
C GLU A 42 23.10 10.91 -23.33
N ALA A 43 23.55 10.38 -24.49
CA ALA A 43 23.12 10.90 -25.80
C ALA A 43 21.67 10.53 -26.15
N GLU A 44 21.13 9.39 -25.69
CA GLU A 44 19.70 9.07 -25.82
C GLU A 44 18.84 9.90 -24.84
N GLU A 45 19.32 10.18 -23.63
CA GLU A 45 18.62 11.08 -22.69
C GLU A 45 18.64 12.54 -23.15
N GLU A 46 19.77 13.07 -23.63
CA GLU A 46 19.83 14.43 -24.17
C GLU A 46 19.04 14.58 -25.48
N GLY A 47 19.04 13.56 -26.36
CA GLY A 47 18.23 13.54 -27.58
C GLY A 47 16.72 13.43 -27.31
N GLY A 48 16.32 12.68 -26.28
CA GLY A 48 14.92 12.56 -25.84
C GLY A 48 14.40 13.82 -25.15
N VAL A 49 15.24 14.47 -24.34
CA VAL A 49 14.92 15.75 -23.67
C VAL A 49 14.88 16.90 -24.68
N ALA A 50 15.79 16.94 -25.67
CA ALA A 50 15.76 17.94 -26.75
C ALA A 50 14.56 17.75 -27.69
N PHE A 51 14.05 16.53 -27.87
CA PHE A 51 12.84 16.27 -28.66
C PHE A 51 11.55 16.60 -27.89
N LEU A 52 11.53 16.43 -26.57
CA LEU A 52 10.40 16.82 -25.71
C LEU A 52 10.33 18.34 -25.48
N ASP A 53 11.46 19.06 -25.45
CA ASP A 53 11.46 20.52 -25.26
C ASP A 53 10.91 21.28 -26.48
N ARG A 54 11.01 20.71 -27.68
CA ARG A 54 10.48 21.34 -28.92
C ARG A 54 8.96 21.22 -29.11
N ARG A 55 8.23 20.50 -28.25
CA ARG A 55 6.76 20.34 -28.32
C ARG A 55 6.01 20.63 -27.00
N LEU A 56 6.65 21.29 -26.04
CA LEU A 56 5.93 21.80 -24.87
C LEU A 56 5.32 23.18 -25.18
N PRO A 57 4.00 23.38 -25.08
CA PRO A 57 3.44 24.72 -25.08
C PRO A 57 4.06 25.47 -23.89
N ARG A 58 4.68 26.63 -24.16
CA ARG A 58 5.24 27.53 -23.14
C ARG A 58 4.29 27.62 -21.96
N PHE A 59 4.78 27.28 -20.76
CA PHE A 59 4.07 27.51 -19.51
C PHE A 59 3.55 28.95 -19.50
N ARG A 60 2.23 29.11 -19.61
CA ARG A 60 1.58 30.40 -19.37
C ARG A 60 1.93 30.83 -17.95
N SER A 61 2.21 32.12 -17.81
CA SER A 61 2.33 32.85 -16.56
C SER A 61 1.26 32.45 -15.53
N PRO A 62 1.53 32.60 -14.21
CA PRO A 62 0.57 32.27 -13.17
C PRO A 62 -0.76 32.97 -13.46
N PRO A 63 -1.91 32.28 -13.31
CA PRO A 63 -3.20 32.83 -13.68
C PRO A 63 -3.45 34.11 -12.88
N THR A 64 -3.82 35.18 -13.60
CA THR A 64 -4.27 36.44 -13.00
C THR A 64 -5.44 36.21 -12.02
N PRO A 65 -5.58 37.03 -10.96
CA PRO A 65 -6.55 36.81 -9.88
C PRO A 65 -8.02 36.71 -10.32
N LEU A 66 -8.36 37.21 -11.52
CA LEU A 66 -9.67 37.04 -12.15
C LEU A 66 -9.94 35.60 -12.62
N HIS A 67 -8.92 34.88 -13.09
CA HIS A 67 -9.07 33.52 -13.60
C HIS A 67 -9.25 32.49 -12.48
N GLN A 68 -8.65 32.72 -11.31
CA GLN A 68 -8.86 31.90 -10.11
C GLN A 68 -10.26 32.06 -9.52
N ARG A 69 -10.84 33.26 -9.57
CA ARG A 69 -12.25 33.48 -9.19
C ARG A 69 -13.21 32.77 -10.15
N GLY A 70 -12.93 32.84 -11.46
CA GLY A 70 -13.71 32.10 -12.46
C GLY A 70 -13.63 30.58 -12.28
N ALA A 71 -12.44 30.04 -12.01
CA ALA A 71 -12.26 28.62 -11.73
C ALA A 71 -12.95 28.19 -10.43
N ARG A 72 -12.88 29.00 -9.36
CA ARG A 72 -13.62 28.74 -8.11
C ARG A 72 -15.14 28.79 -8.30
N LEU A 73 -15.66 29.77 -9.04
CA LEU A 73 -17.09 29.89 -9.32
C LEU A 73 -17.59 28.78 -10.26
N ALA A 74 -16.74 28.33 -11.19
CA ALA A 74 -17.01 27.17 -12.03
C ALA A 74 -17.06 25.90 -11.16
N LEU A 75 -16.09 25.72 -10.25
CA LEU A 75 -16.06 24.62 -9.29
C LEU A 75 -17.29 24.63 -8.37
N GLU A 76 -17.69 25.79 -7.85
CA GLU A 76 -18.89 25.91 -7.01
C GLU A 76 -20.17 25.61 -7.78
N ARG A 77 -20.26 26.03 -9.06
CA ARG A 77 -21.42 25.73 -9.92
C ARG A 77 -21.49 24.26 -10.35
N THR A 78 -20.36 23.64 -10.69
CA THR A 78 -20.31 22.20 -11.01
C THR A 78 -20.61 21.37 -9.77
N MET A 79 -20.12 21.78 -8.61
CA MET A 79 -20.46 21.15 -7.33
C MET A 79 -21.95 21.29 -6.98
N ALA A 80 -22.53 22.47 -7.14
CA ALA A 80 -23.97 22.69 -6.90
C ALA A 80 -24.85 21.91 -7.89
N SER A 81 -24.41 21.79 -9.15
CA SER A 81 -25.09 20.99 -10.19
C SER A 81 -24.97 19.48 -9.94
N MET A 82 -23.82 19.03 -9.42
CA MET A 82 -23.68 17.64 -8.96
C MET A 82 -24.53 17.37 -7.73
N GLU A 83 -24.65 18.31 -6.80
CA GLU A 83 -25.56 18.18 -5.65
C GLU A 83 -27.01 18.05 -6.10
N SER A 84 -27.48 18.86 -7.06
CA SER A 84 -28.85 18.76 -7.57
C SER A 84 -29.10 17.45 -8.31
N LEU A 85 -28.17 16.97 -9.15
CA LEU A 85 -28.31 15.69 -9.85
C LEU A 85 -28.25 14.47 -8.92
N LEU A 86 -27.49 14.55 -7.82
CA LEU A 86 -27.39 13.45 -6.86
C LEU A 86 -28.45 13.46 -5.77
N VAL A 87 -29.11 14.59 -5.56
CA VAL A 87 -30.34 14.68 -4.77
C VAL A 87 -31.55 14.20 -5.58
N LEU A 88 -31.61 14.49 -6.89
CA LEU A 88 -32.68 14.03 -7.77
C LEU A 88 -32.66 12.52 -8.04
N ASN A 89 -31.51 11.86 -7.90
CA ASN A 89 -31.36 10.42 -8.09
C ASN A 89 -31.20 9.64 -6.77
N GLN A 90 -31.69 10.20 -5.66
CA GLN A 90 -31.81 9.48 -4.40
C GLN A 90 -32.80 8.33 -4.58
N VAL A 91 -32.31 7.10 -4.45
CA VAL A 91 -33.14 5.90 -4.52
C VAL A 91 -33.90 5.75 -3.20
N ASP A 92 -35.19 6.07 -3.18
CA ASP A 92 -36.04 5.94 -2.00
C ASP A 92 -36.27 4.47 -1.61
N PRO A 93 -35.84 4.02 -0.40
CA PRO A 93 -35.98 2.63 0.04
C PRO A 93 -37.44 2.18 0.27
N GLY A 94 -38.37 3.14 0.34
CA GLY A 94 -39.80 2.91 0.59
C GLY A 94 -40.65 2.78 -0.67
N SER A 95 -40.04 2.83 -1.87
CA SER A 95 -40.82 2.71 -3.11
C SER A 95 -41.34 1.27 -3.29
N PRO A 96 -42.60 1.08 -3.73
CA PRO A 96 -43.16 -0.24 -4.03
C PRO A 96 -42.53 -0.79 -5.32
N GLY A 97 -41.27 -1.22 -5.23
CA GLY A 97 -40.44 -1.65 -6.38
C GLY A 97 -38.96 -1.76 -6.06
N PHE A 98 -38.46 -1.00 -5.06
CA PHE A 98 -37.05 -0.95 -4.67
C PHE A 98 -36.40 -2.32 -4.47
N TRP A 99 -37.04 -3.21 -3.68
CA TRP A 99 -36.47 -4.54 -3.40
C TRP A 99 -36.35 -5.41 -4.64
N ARG A 100 -37.31 -5.33 -5.58
CA ARG A 100 -37.24 -6.05 -6.86
C ARG A 100 -36.15 -5.48 -7.75
N GLU A 101 -36.06 -4.16 -7.87
CA GLU A 101 -35.01 -3.50 -8.67
C GLU A 101 -33.61 -3.75 -8.11
N PHE A 102 -33.46 -3.73 -6.78
CA PHE A 102 -32.22 -4.07 -6.10
C PHE A 102 -31.82 -5.53 -6.33
N LEU A 103 -32.76 -6.48 -6.16
CA LEU A 103 -32.52 -7.91 -6.41
C LEU A 103 -32.18 -8.20 -7.88
N VAL A 104 -32.89 -7.57 -8.82
CA VAL A 104 -32.63 -7.69 -10.27
C VAL A 104 -31.29 -7.03 -10.65
N GLY A 105 -30.96 -5.90 -10.03
CA GLY A 105 -29.67 -5.23 -10.18
C GLY A 105 -28.49 -6.06 -9.67
N MET A 106 -28.69 -6.84 -8.60
CA MET A 106 -27.69 -7.73 -8.01
C MET A 106 -27.42 -9.00 -8.85
N LEU A 107 -28.31 -9.37 -9.78
CA LEU A 107 -28.12 -10.54 -10.64
C LEU A 107 -26.87 -10.42 -11.55
N LYS A 108 -26.56 -9.21 -12.04
CA LYS A 108 -25.39 -8.94 -12.90
C LYS A 108 -24.06 -9.10 -12.13
N PRO A 109 -23.88 -8.52 -10.92
CA PRO A 109 -22.74 -8.80 -10.05
C PRO A 109 -22.59 -10.29 -9.69
N VAL A 110 -23.70 -11.00 -9.45
CA VAL A 110 -23.68 -12.44 -9.16
C VAL A 110 -23.15 -13.22 -10.37
N ALA A 111 -23.58 -12.92 -11.60
CA ALA A 111 -23.00 -13.54 -12.79
C ALA A 111 -21.48 -13.23 -12.95
N ALA A 112 -21.02 -12.03 -12.58
CA ALA A 112 -19.61 -11.67 -12.60
C ALA A 112 -18.75 -12.46 -11.59
N THR A 113 -19.36 -13.02 -10.53
CA THR A 113 -18.65 -13.93 -9.61
C THR A 113 -18.16 -15.22 -10.28
N ALA A 114 -18.64 -15.56 -11.48
CA ALA A 114 -18.12 -16.66 -12.28
C ALA A 114 -16.60 -16.54 -12.56
N VAL A 115 -16.07 -15.32 -12.68
CA VAL A 115 -14.62 -15.10 -12.84
C VAL A 115 -13.85 -15.48 -11.57
N VAL A 116 -14.43 -15.19 -10.40
CA VAL A 116 -13.87 -15.62 -9.11
C VAL A 116 -14.02 -17.13 -8.95
N ALA A 117 -15.13 -17.72 -9.38
CA ALA A 117 -15.31 -19.18 -9.38
C ALA A 117 -14.26 -19.87 -10.27
N MET A 118 -13.89 -19.27 -11.41
CA MET A 118 -12.80 -19.77 -12.26
C MET A 118 -11.43 -19.65 -11.58
N ALA A 119 -11.15 -18.53 -10.90
CA ALA A 119 -9.92 -18.39 -10.10
C ALA A 119 -9.86 -19.40 -8.94
N VAL A 120 -11.01 -19.68 -8.31
CA VAL A 120 -11.14 -20.72 -7.28
C VAL A 120 -10.91 -22.10 -7.88
N ALA A 121 -11.48 -22.43 -9.04
CA ALA A 121 -11.25 -23.70 -9.74
C ALA A 121 -9.78 -23.89 -10.15
N LEU A 122 -9.07 -22.82 -10.53
CA LEU A 122 -7.62 -22.85 -10.78
C LEU A 122 -6.79 -22.96 -9.49
N SER A 123 -7.30 -22.44 -8.36
CA SER A 123 -6.71 -22.64 -7.04
C SER A 123 -6.86 -24.10 -6.59
N PHE A 124 -8.00 -24.73 -6.89
CA PHE A 124 -8.28 -26.15 -6.64
C PHE A 124 -7.27 -27.07 -7.34
N THR A 125 -6.92 -26.77 -8.60
CA THR A 125 -5.92 -27.58 -9.34
C THR A 125 -4.51 -27.43 -8.78
N GLN A 126 -4.22 -26.33 -8.07
CA GLN A 126 -2.92 -26.08 -7.44
C GLN A 126 -2.88 -26.38 -5.93
N ARG A 127 -3.99 -26.79 -5.30
CA ARG A 127 -4.11 -27.11 -3.86
C ARG A 127 -3.62 -26.01 -2.92
N LEU A 128 -3.92 -24.74 -3.19
CA LEU A 128 -3.49 -23.62 -2.34
C LEU A 128 -4.20 -23.56 -0.98
N GLY A 129 -5.32 -24.28 -0.77
CA GLY A 129 -6.08 -24.28 0.49
C GLY A 129 -6.79 -22.95 0.82
N LEU A 130 -6.81 -22.00 -0.13
CA LEU A 130 -7.38 -20.66 0.04
C LEU A 130 -8.86 -20.57 -0.34
N GLU A 131 -9.45 -21.65 -0.84
CA GLU A 131 -10.80 -21.66 -1.44
C GLU A 131 -11.89 -21.22 -0.45
N GLY A 132 -11.86 -21.78 0.77
CA GLY A 132 -12.78 -21.43 1.84
C GLY A 132 -12.59 -19.99 2.33
N GLU A 133 -11.34 -19.53 2.42
CA GLU A 133 -11.04 -18.14 2.80
C GLU A 133 -11.50 -17.14 1.74
N MET A 134 -11.33 -17.46 0.44
CA MET A 134 -11.79 -16.63 -0.67
C MET A 134 -13.31 -16.54 -0.71
N LEU A 135 -14.01 -17.67 -0.58
CA LEU A 135 -15.48 -17.69 -0.58
C LEU A 135 -16.05 -16.94 0.63
N TYR A 136 -15.49 -17.17 1.82
CA TYR A 136 -15.86 -16.44 3.02
C TYR A 136 -15.59 -14.93 2.89
N ALA A 137 -14.44 -14.54 2.34
CA ALA A 137 -14.10 -13.14 2.10
C ALA A 137 -15.08 -12.50 1.11
N MET A 138 -15.46 -13.19 0.05
CA MET A 138 -16.40 -12.69 -0.95
C MET A 138 -17.81 -12.53 -0.39
N ALA A 139 -18.33 -13.54 0.31
CA ALA A 139 -19.64 -13.46 0.97
C ALA A 139 -19.69 -12.33 2.01
N ARG A 140 -18.64 -12.21 2.82
CA ARG A 140 -18.48 -11.11 3.78
C ARG A 140 -18.43 -9.76 3.08
N ALA A 141 -17.65 -9.61 2.01
CA ALA A 141 -17.53 -8.37 1.28
C ALA A 141 -18.87 -7.95 0.67
N PHE A 142 -19.59 -8.89 0.05
CA PHE A 142 -20.92 -8.66 -0.49
C PHE A 142 -21.87 -8.12 0.59
N LEU A 143 -21.99 -8.85 1.71
CA LEU A 143 -22.87 -8.45 2.81
C LEU A 143 -22.46 -7.09 3.41
N GLN A 144 -21.15 -6.86 3.58
CA GLN A 144 -20.62 -5.59 4.10
C GLN A 144 -20.91 -4.41 3.16
N LEU A 145 -20.71 -4.57 1.85
CA LEU A 145 -20.98 -3.50 0.88
C LEU A 145 -22.48 -3.19 0.81
N SER A 146 -23.35 -4.20 0.84
CA SER A 146 -24.80 -3.99 0.88
C SER A 146 -25.23 -3.21 2.12
N VAL A 147 -24.74 -3.58 3.30
CA VAL A 147 -25.04 -2.88 4.56
C VAL A 147 -24.48 -1.45 4.54
N ILE A 148 -23.24 -1.26 4.10
CA ILE A 148 -22.61 0.07 4.03
C ILE A 148 -23.38 0.99 3.06
N GLY A 149 -23.84 0.47 1.92
CA GLY A 149 -24.67 1.23 0.99
C GLY A 149 -25.90 1.84 1.64
N PHE A 150 -26.61 1.05 2.46
CA PHE A 150 -27.78 1.50 3.22
C PHE A 150 -27.41 2.51 4.31
N VAL A 151 -26.35 2.24 5.08
CA VAL A 151 -25.87 3.12 6.15
C VAL A 151 -25.43 4.48 5.61
N LEU A 152 -24.77 4.53 4.46
CA LEU A 152 -24.32 5.78 3.84
C LEU A 152 -25.50 6.67 3.42
N GLN A 153 -26.61 6.09 2.96
CA GLN A 153 -27.81 6.85 2.63
C GLN A 153 -28.33 7.61 3.86
N PHE A 154 -28.45 6.91 5.01
CA PHE A 154 -28.87 7.52 6.27
C PHE A 154 -27.90 8.62 6.74
N ILE A 155 -26.59 8.37 6.63
CA ILE A 155 -25.56 9.34 7.03
C ILE A 155 -25.61 10.60 6.15
N PHE A 156 -25.87 10.46 4.84
CA PHE A 156 -25.91 11.61 3.93
C PHE A 156 -27.13 12.50 4.13
N THR A 157 -28.23 11.97 4.66
CA THR A 157 -29.41 12.77 5.03
C THR A 157 -29.14 13.64 6.27
N GLN A 158 -28.19 13.24 7.12
CA GLN A 158 -27.87 13.94 8.36
C GLN A 158 -26.71 14.93 8.19
N LYS A 159 -26.97 16.24 8.39
CA LYS A 159 -25.97 17.31 8.22
C LYS A 159 -25.02 17.50 9.42
N SER A 160 -25.04 16.63 10.43
CA SER A 160 -24.23 16.82 11.64
C SER A 160 -22.82 16.22 11.53
N ALA A 161 -21.80 17.01 11.89
CA ALA A 161 -20.40 16.59 11.87
C ALA A 161 -20.10 15.41 12.82
N ALA A 162 -20.94 15.21 13.84
CA ALA A 162 -20.82 14.11 14.79
C ALA A 162 -20.91 12.73 14.10
N TRP A 163 -21.81 12.57 13.11
CA TRP A 163 -21.94 11.30 12.37
C TRP A 163 -20.72 10.99 11.51
N ILE A 164 -20.09 12.01 10.91
CA ILE A 164 -18.84 11.85 10.15
C ILE A 164 -17.73 11.37 11.09
N LEU A 165 -17.58 12.01 12.26
CA LEU A 165 -16.55 11.63 13.23
C LEU A 165 -16.77 10.21 13.77
N LEU A 166 -18.01 9.84 14.06
CA LEU A 166 -18.36 8.49 14.52
C LEU A 166 -18.05 7.44 13.46
N ALA A 167 -18.44 7.68 12.20
CA ALA A 167 -18.14 6.79 11.08
C ALA A 167 -16.62 6.65 10.87
N TYR A 168 -15.88 7.75 10.97
CA TYR A 168 -14.42 7.75 10.87
C TYR A 168 -13.77 6.93 11.99
N LEU A 169 -14.16 7.14 13.25
CA LEU A 169 -13.65 6.36 14.39
C LEU A 169 -13.96 4.87 14.27
N PHE A 170 -15.16 4.55 13.79
CA PHE A 170 -15.55 3.17 13.51
C PHE A 170 -14.64 2.54 12.45
N MET A 171 -14.39 3.23 11.32
CA MET A 171 -13.47 2.77 10.28
C MET A 171 -12.06 2.53 10.81
N VAL A 172 -11.51 3.48 11.59
CA VAL A 172 -10.18 3.37 12.17
C VAL A 172 -10.08 2.19 13.16
N THR A 173 -11.12 1.95 13.95
CA THR A 173 -11.16 0.83 14.90
C THR A 173 -11.16 -0.51 14.17
N VAL A 174 -12.00 -0.67 13.16
CA VAL A 174 -12.06 -1.89 12.33
C VAL A 174 -10.74 -2.10 11.56
N ALA A 175 -10.16 -1.02 11.06
CA ALA A 175 -8.87 -1.04 10.38
C ALA A 175 -7.73 -1.46 11.30
N GLY A 176 -7.62 -0.87 12.48
CA GLY A 176 -6.61 -1.24 13.46
C GLY A 176 -6.77 -2.68 13.97
N TYR A 177 -8.01 -3.13 14.18
CA TYR A 177 -8.30 -4.54 14.50
C TYR A 177 -7.81 -5.48 13.39
N THR A 178 -8.13 -5.16 12.13
CA THR A 178 -7.78 -5.98 10.96
C THR A 178 -6.27 -5.98 10.71
N ALA A 179 -5.61 -4.81 10.79
CA ALA A 179 -4.16 -4.68 10.66
C ALA A 179 -3.43 -5.45 11.78
N GLY A 180 -3.90 -5.33 13.04
CA GLY A 180 -3.35 -6.08 14.15
C GLY A 180 -3.56 -7.59 14.02
N GLN A 181 -4.69 -8.03 13.45
CA GLN A 181 -4.93 -9.45 13.16
C GLN A 181 -4.02 -9.99 12.05
N ARG A 182 -3.54 -9.15 11.11
CA ARG A 182 -2.51 -9.56 10.14
C ARG A 182 -1.15 -9.83 10.81
N ALA A 183 -0.92 -9.25 11.98
CA ALA A 183 0.27 -9.42 12.81
C ALA A 183 -0.04 -10.17 14.13
N ARG A 184 -0.77 -11.30 14.06
CA ARG A 184 -1.27 -12.08 15.22
C ARG A 184 -0.26 -12.30 16.35
N HIS A 185 1.01 -12.41 16.01
CA HIS A 185 2.09 -12.73 16.94
C HIS A 185 2.86 -11.49 17.45
N VAL A 186 2.36 -10.29 17.17
CA VAL A 186 2.90 -9.06 17.77
C VAL A 186 2.08 -8.74 19.03
N PRO A 187 2.68 -8.75 20.24
CA PRO A 187 1.96 -8.43 21.46
C PRO A 187 1.39 -7.01 21.40
N ARG A 188 0.11 -6.87 21.77
CA ARG A 188 -0.67 -5.62 21.64
C ARG A 188 -0.73 -5.04 20.21
N GLY A 189 -0.50 -5.87 19.19
CA GLY A 189 -0.45 -5.43 17.79
C GLY A 189 -1.72 -4.71 17.33
N LYS A 190 -2.90 -5.06 17.86
CA LYS A 190 -4.17 -4.38 17.58
C LYS A 190 -4.17 -2.92 18.04
N HIS A 191 -3.73 -2.65 19.27
CA HIS A 191 -3.70 -1.27 19.80
C HIS A 191 -2.63 -0.43 19.11
N ILE A 192 -1.45 -1.01 18.87
CA ILE A 192 -0.35 -0.36 18.15
C ILE A 192 -0.80 0.02 16.73
N ALA A 193 -1.44 -0.91 16.02
CA ALA A 193 -1.96 -0.64 14.68
C ALA A 193 -3.05 0.43 14.70
N SER A 194 -4.03 0.35 15.61
CA SER A 194 -5.09 1.36 15.74
C SER A 194 -4.54 2.76 15.99
N ILE A 195 -3.62 2.91 16.95
CA ILE A 195 -3.03 4.23 17.28
C ILE A 195 -2.22 4.76 16.09
N SER A 196 -1.45 3.89 15.44
CA SER A 196 -0.61 4.30 14.30
C SER A 196 -1.44 4.77 13.12
N ILE A 197 -2.49 4.02 12.77
CA ILE A 197 -3.43 4.38 11.70
C ILE A 197 -4.15 5.67 12.08
N LEU A 198 -4.72 5.75 13.29
CA LEU A 198 -5.43 6.95 13.76
C LEU A 198 -4.56 8.20 13.67
N ALA A 199 -3.31 8.13 14.12
CA ALA A 199 -2.39 9.25 14.09
C ALA A 199 -1.98 9.60 12.65
N GLY A 200 -1.64 8.62 11.81
CA GLY A 200 -1.23 8.90 10.43
C GLY A 200 -2.38 9.44 9.56
N THR A 201 -3.59 8.90 9.71
CA THR A 201 -4.77 9.38 8.99
C THR A 201 -5.32 10.68 9.58
N SER A 202 -5.20 10.92 10.89
CA SER A 202 -5.63 12.19 11.48
C SER A 202 -4.73 13.35 11.09
N VAL A 203 -3.41 13.17 11.04
CA VAL A 203 -2.48 14.21 10.58
C VAL A 203 -2.77 14.61 9.13
N THR A 204 -2.97 13.63 8.26
CA THR A 204 -3.26 13.89 6.85
C THR A 204 -4.66 14.46 6.63
N MET A 205 -5.66 14.01 7.39
CA MET A 205 -7.00 14.58 7.35
C MET A 205 -7.00 16.02 7.89
N ALA A 206 -6.29 16.30 8.97
CA ALA A 206 -6.15 17.66 9.50
C ALA A 206 -5.51 18.60 8.47
N LEU A 207 -4.49 18.12 7.75
CA LEU A 207 -3.87 18.87 6.66
C LEU A 207 -4.85 19.13 5.50
N LEU A 208 -5.67 18.14 5.11
CA LEU A 208 -6.72 18.31 4.10
C LEU A 208 -7.69 19.44 4.49
N VAL A 209 -8.15 19.42 5.74
CA VAL A 209 -9.10 20.42 6.26
C VAL A 209 -8.46 21.80 6.34
N ALA A 210 -7.22 21.88 6.81
CA ALA A 210 -6.46 23.13 6.92
C ALA A 210 -6.24 23.78 5.55
N LEU A 211 -5.93 22.98 4.53
CA LEU A 211 -5.73 23.44 3.16
C LEU A 211 -7.04 23.81 2.44
N ARG A 212 -8.21 23.57 3.07
CA ARG A 212 -9.56 23.77 2.49
C ARG A 212 -9.68 23.29 1.05
N VAL A 213 -9.08 22.13 0.77
CA VAL A 213 -9.06 21.58 -0.59
C VAL A 213 -10.47 21.17 -1.03
N PHE A 214 -11.31 20.72 -0.10
CA PHE A 214 -12.69 20.29 -0.35
C PHE A 214 -13.68 20.95 0.61
N PRO A 215 -14.95 21.13 0.20
CA PRO A 215 -16.02 21.45 1.12
C PRO A 215 -16.18 20.29 2.10
N PHE A 216 -16.36 20.62 3.39
CA PHE A 216 -16.43 19.64 4.47
C PHE A 216 -17.81 18.97 4.50
N THR A 217 -18.13 18.22 3.44
CA THR A 217 -19.40 17.48 3.33
C THR A 217 -19.16 15.98 3.54
N PRO A 218 -20.13 15.25 4.15
CA PRO A 218 -20.02 13.81 4.40
C PRO A 218 -19.66 13.01 3.15
N ARG A 219 -20.14 13.48 1.99
CA ARG A 219 -20.05 12.81 0.71
C ARG A 219 -18.64 12.73 0.13
N TYR A 220 -17.76 13.67 0.48
CA TYR A 220 -16.35 13.63 0.09
C TYR A 220 -15.48 13.02 1.19
N ILE A 221 -15.73 13.41 2.45
CA ILE A 221 -14.86 13.03 3.56
C ILE A 221 -14.93 11.54 3.83
N ILE A 222 -16.12 10.94 3.84
CA ILE A 222 -16.27 9.54 4.21
C ILE A 222 -15.56 8.61 3.21
N PRO A 223 -15.73 8.76 1.88
CA PRO A 223 -14.97 7.97 0.91
C PRO A 223 -13.46 8.20 0.97
N VAL A 224 -13.01 9.45 1.08
CA VAL A 224 -11.57 9.78 1.14
C VAL A 224 -10.94 9.22 2.41
N ALA A 225 -11.60 9.39 3.55
CA ALA A 225 -11.19 8.79 4.82
C ALA A 225 -11.14 7.26 4.73
N GLY A 226 -12.16 6.62 4.15
CA GLY A 226 -12.21 5.18 3.96
C GLY A 226 -11.03 4.66 3.12
N MET A 227 -10.69 5.34 2.03
CA MET A 227 -9.53 5.00 1.20
C MET A 227 -8.21 5.18 1.96
N MET A 228 -8.06 6.27 2.73
CA MET A 228 -6.85 6.55 3.53
C MET A 228 -6.66 5.50 4.62
N VAL A 229 -7.71 5.24 5.39
CA VAL A 229 -7.71 4.24 6.47
C VAL A 229 -7.48 2.83 5.90
N GLY A 230 -8.08 2.48 4.77
CA GLY A 230 -7.89 1.19 4.12
C GLY A 230 -6.47 0.95 3.59
N ASN A 231 -5.85 1.96 3.00
CA ASN A 231 -4.45 1.89 2.57
C ASN A 231 -3.51 1.81 3.78
N ALA A 232 -3.70 2.69 4.78
CA ALA A 232 -2.92 2.67 6.01
C ALA A 232 -3.03 1.32 6.73
N MET A 233 -4.23 0.74 6.84
CA MET A 233 -4.45 -0.61 7.37
C MET A 233 -3.58 -1.65 6.66
N THR A 234 -3.55 -1.62 5.33
CA THR A 234 -2.82 -2.62 4.55
C THR A 234 -1.32 -2.45 4.70
N VAL A 235 -0.81 -1.23 4.57
CA VAL A 235 0.62 -0.94 4.70
C VAL A 235 1.11 -1.21 6.12
N THR A 236 0.40 -0.74 7.16
CA THR A 236 0.76 -0.98 8.56
C THR A 236 0.72 -2.47 8.90
N GLY A 237 -0.31 -3.20 8.47
CA GLY A 237 -0.41 -4.65 8.71
C GLY A 237 0.74 -5.43 8.07
N VAL A 238 1.11 -5.10 6.82
CA VAL A 238 2.25 -5.72 6.13
C VAL A 238 3.57 -5.33 6.80
N THR A 239 3.74 -4.06 7.18
CA THR A 239 4.95 -3.55 7.86
C THR A 239 5.20 -4.32 9.16
N MET A 240 4.18 -4.45 10.01
CA MET A 240 4.31 -5.14 11.31
C MET A 240 4.59 -6.63 11.14
N LYS A 241 3.88 -7.29 10.23
CA LYS A 241 4.10 -8.71 9.91
C LYS A 241 5.53 -8.93 9.40
N LYS A 242 5.96 -8.13 8.43
CA LYS A 242 7.28 -8.26 7.81
C LYS A 242 8.42 -7.92 8.78
N LEU A 243 8.23 -6.92 9.63
CA LEU A 243 9.21 -6.58 10.67
C LEU A 243 9.44 -7.74 11.63
N ARG A 244 8.37 -8.38 12.10
CA ARG A 244 8.50 -9.57 12.96
C ARG A 244 9.25 -10.68 12.25
N GLU A 245 8.89 -10.98 11.01
CA GLU A 245 9.54 -12.03 10.20
C GLU A 245 11.03 -11.73 10.00
N ASP A 246 11.39 -10.50 9.64
CA ASP A 246 12.78 -10.10 9.39
C ASP A 246 13.62 -10.11 10.68
N VAL A 247 13.06 -9.69 11.82
CA VAL A 247 13.73 -9.79 13.13
C VAL A 247 13.91 -11.25 13.55
N ARG A 248 12.90 -12.11 13.31
CA ARG A 248 12.99 -13.56 13.61
C ARG A 248 14.08 -14.22 12.76
N MET A 249 14.10 -13.95 11.46
CA MET A 249 15.07 -14.52 10.53
C MET A 249 16.51 -14.05 10.79
N GLN A 250 16.69 -12.82 11.25
CA GLN A 250 18.00 -12.22 11.52
C GLN A 250 18.31 -12.09 13.01
N ARG A 251 17.70 -12.94 13.84
CA ARG A 251 17.85 -12.92 15.29
C ARG A 251 19.32 -12.87 15.73
N GLY A 252 20.16 -13.73 15.18
CA GLY A 252 21.59 -13.77 15.52
C GLY A 252 22.32 -12.46 15.26
N VAL A 253 21.97 -11.73 14.19
CA VAL A 253 22.56 -10.42 13.88
C VAL A 253 22.09 -9.37 14.89
N VAL A 254 20.81 -9.39 15.24
CA VAL A 254 20.22 -8.47 16.23
C VAL A 254 20.84 -8.71 17.61
N GLU A 255 20.96 -9.96 18.05
CA GLU A 255 21.57 -10.33 19.33
C GLU A 255 23.06 -9.99 19.39
N THR A 256 23.81 -10.21 18.30
CA THR A 256 25.22 -9.82 18.23
C THR A 256 25.37 -8.31 18.36
N ALA A 257 24.53 -7.52 17.69
CA ALA A 257 24.55 -6.06 17.81
C ALA A 257 24.24 -5.60 19.24
N LEU A 258 23.26 -6.21 19.91
CA LEU A 258 22.93 -5.92 21.31
C LEU A 258 24.09 -6.29 22.25
N ALA A 259 24.76 -7.42 22.01
CA ALA A 259 25.93 -7.86 22.79
C ALA A 259 27.13 -6.91 22.63
N LEU A 260 27.25 -6.25 21.46
CA LEU A 260 28.23 -5.17 21.22
C LEU A 260 27.80 -3.82 21.81
N GLY A 261 26.69 -3.77 22.56
CA GLY A 261 26.18 -2.55 23.20
C GLY A 261 25.33 -1.66 22.31
N ALA A 262 24.91 -2.13 21.13
CA ALA A 262 24.00 -1.36 20.29
C ALA A 262 22.63 -1.22 20.97
N THR A 263 22.00 -0.07 20.79
CA THR A 263 20.61 0.11 21.24
C THR A 263 19.65 -0.75 20.40
N PRO A 264 18.49 -1.18 20.92
CA PRO A 264 17.51 -1.95 20.14
C PRO A 264 17.08 -1.28 18.82
N ARG A 265 17.05 0.06 18.81
CA ARG A 265 16.78 0.85 17.60
C ARG A 265 17.88 0.72 16.55
N GLN A 266 19.14 0.72 16.96
CA GLN A 266 20.29 0.52 16.06
C GLN A 266 20.34 -0.92 15.56
N ALA A 267 20.07 -1.89 16.44
CA ALA A 267 20.09 -3.32 16.10
C ALA A 267 19.01 -3.72 15.08
N THR A 268 17.89 -2.99 15.01
CA THR A 268 16.74 -3.31 14.14
C THR A 268 16.54 -2.38 12.94
N VAL A 269 17.43 -1.39 12.75
CA VAL A 269 17.22 -0.34 11.73
C VAL A 269 17.12 -0.88 10.31
N GLN A 270 17.91 -1.91 9.97
CA GLN A 270 17.91 -2.52 8.64
C GLN A 270 16.62 -3.30 8.37
N GLN A 271 16.12 -4.00 9.40
CA GLN A 271 14.89 -4.78 9.36
C GLN A 271 13.67 -3.85 9.23
N VAL A 272 13.66 -2.74 9.96
CA VAL A 272 12.64 -1.69 9.84
C VAL A 272 12.65 -1.10 8.42
N LYS A 273 13.81 -0.73 7.89
CA LYS A 273 13.92 -0.18 6.53
C LYS A 273 13.41 -1.15 5.47
N ARG A 274 13.83 -2.42 5.53
CA ARG A 274 13.37 -3.46 4.59
C ARG A 274 11.85 -3.66 4.66
N SER A 275 11.30 -3.74 5.87
CA SER A 275 9.87 -3.92 6.09
C SER A 275 9.04 -2.77 5.55
N LEU A 276 9.49 -1.53 5.78
CA LEU A 276 8.82 -0.32 5.26
C LEU A 276 8.86 -0.26 3.72
N VAL A 277 10.01 -0.55 3.10
CA VAL A 277 10.13 -0.57 1.64
C VAL A 277 9.15 -1.59 1.05
N ILE A 278 9.14 -2.82 1.56
CA ILE A 278 8.25 -3.88 1.07
C ILE A 278 6.76 -3.49 1.24
N ALA A 279 6.40 -2.91 2.37
CA ALA A 279 5.02 -2.52 2.64
C ALA A 279 4.55 -1.31 1.80
N LEU A 280 5.45 -0.37 1.49
CA LEU A 280 5.13 0.83 0.71
C LEU A 280 5.27 0.64 -0.80
N SER A 281 6.00 -0.38 -1.27
CA SER A 281 6.16 -0.67 -2.71
C SER A 281 4.84 -0.64 -3.48
N PRO A 282 3.75 -1.31 -3.04
CA PRO A 282 2.48 -1.28 -3.78
C PRO A 282 1.88 0.12 -3.90
N VAL A 283 2.04 0.97 -2.88
CA VAL A 283 1.52 2.35 -2.90
C VAL A 283 2.31 3.21 -3.88
N ILE A 284 3.64 3.06 -3.88
CA ILE A 284 4.54 3.76 -4.78
C ILE A 284 4.32 3.31 -6.23
N ASP A 285 4.18 2.00 -6.45
CA ASP A 285 4.00 1.46 -7.80
C ASP A 285 2.63 1.84 -8.37
N ASN A 286 1.56 1.82 -7.56
CA ASN A 286 0.28 2.39 -7.97
C ASN A 286 0.41 3.88 -8.34
N ALA A 287 1.20 4.67 -7.59
CA ALA A 287 1.41 6.09 -7.90
C ALA A 287 2.15 6.32 -9.23
N LYS A 288 3.03 5.41 -9.62
CA LYS A 288 3.74 5.49 -10.91
C LYS A 288 2.85 5.13 -12.10
N THR A 289 1.90 4.23 -11.89
CA THR A 289 1.08 3.66 -12.97
C THR A 289 -0.28 4.33 -13.13
N VAL A 290 -0.74 5.05 -12.10
CA VAL A 290 -2.05 5.71 -12.10
C VAL A 290 -2.13 6.78 -13.19
N GLY A 291 -3.20 6.74 -13.98
CA GLY A 291 -3.40 7.62 -15.12
C GLY A 291 -2.75 7.15 -16.42
N LEU A 292 -1.78 6.22 -16.37
CA LEU A 292 -1.17 5.62 -17.57
C LEU A 292 -1.87 4.31 -17.97
N ILE A 293 -1.96 3.35 -17.04
CA ILE A 293 -2.55 2.02 -17.31
C ILE A 293 -3.91 1.83 -16.63
N ALA A 294 -4.13 2.55 -15.53
CA ALA A 294 -5.31 2.40 -14.71
C ALA A 294 -5.86 3.78 -14.36
N LEU A 295 -7.14 4.00 -14.67
CA LEU A 295 -7.91 5.14 -14.18
C LEU A 295 -8.54 4.76 -12.84
N PRO A 296 -8.22 5.46 -11.73
CA PRO A 296 -8.80 5.17 -10.43
C PRO A 296 -10.32 5.18 -10.47
N GLY A 297 -10.96 4.22 -9.79
CA GLY A 297 -12.41 4.07 -9.83
C GLY A 297 -13.18 5.32 -9.43
N ALA A 298 -12.69 6.08 -8.44
CA ALA A 298 -13.29 7.35 -8.03
C ALA A 298 -13.21 8.42 -9.13
N MET A 299 -12.06 8.53 -9.80
CA MET A 299 -11.86 9.45 -10.93
C MET A 299 -12.76 9.07 -12.12
N THR A 300 -12.78 7.79 -12.51
CA THR A 300 -13.64 7.28 -13.59
C THR A 300 -15.12 7.46 -13.24
N GLY A 301 -15.50 7.26 -11.98
CA GLY A 301 -16.86 7.48 -11.50
C GLY A 301 -17.32 8.93 -11.61
N LEU A 302 -16.45 9.89 -11.30
CA LEU A 302 -16.73 11.31 -11.49
C LEU A 302 -16.90 11.67 -12.97
N ILE A 303 -16.04 11.15 -13.83
CA ILE A 303 -16.12 11.38 -15.28
C ILE A 303 -17.42 10.79 -15.85
N MET A 304 -17.77 9.54 -15.49
CA MET A 304 -19.04 8.92 -15.89
C MET A 304 -20.26 9.66 -15.33
N GLY A 305 -20.11 10.29 -14.16
CA GLY A 305 -21.12 11.16 -13.56
C GLY A 305 -21.24 12.54 -14.21
N GLY A 306 -20.53 12.81 -15.30
CA GLY A 306 -20.59 14.07 -16.04
C GLY A 306 -19.69 15.19 -15.51
N ALA A 307 -18.83 14.91 -14.52
CA ALA A 307 -17.86 15.90 -14.04
C ALA A 307 -16.76 16.15 -15.10
N SER A 308 -16.17 17.34 -15.08
CA SER A 308 -15.10 17.64 -16.03
C SER A 308 -13.86 16.75 -15.74
N PRO A 309 -13.18 16.20 -16.77
CA PRO A 309 -11.98 15.39 -16.56
C PRO A 309 -10.88 16.12 -15.79
N LEU A 310 -10.78 17.45 -15.98
CA LEU A 310 -9.78 18.26 -15.30
C LEU A 310 -10.02 18.33 -13.79
N GLU A 311 -11.27 18.51 -13.35
CA GLU A 311 -11.63 18.47 -11.93
C GLU A 311 -11.33 17.08 -11.35
N ALA A 312 -11.75 16.01 -12.04
CA ALA A 312 -11.53 14.65 -11.57
C ALA A 312 -10.03 14.33 -11.38
N ILE A 313 -9.16 14.81 -12.28
CA ILE A 313 -7.70 14.66 -12.16
C ILE A 313 -7.15 15.42 -10.96
N GLN A 314 -7.56 16.67 -10.74
CA GLN A 314 -7.09 17.48 -9.61
C GLN A 314 -7.44 16.82 -8.28
N LEU A 315 -8.68 16.32 -8.15
CA LEU A 315 -9.13 15.57 -6.98
C LEU A 315 -8.28 14.32 -6.76
N GLN A 316 -8.01 13.57 -7.82
CA GLN A 316 -7.28 12.33 -7.74
C GLN A 316 -5.81 12.53 -7.35
N ILE A 317 -5.15 13.59 -7.82
CA ILE A 317 -3.78 13.94 -7.43
C ILE A 317 -3.70 14.22 -5.92
N VAL A 318 -4.65 15.01 -5.41
CA VAL A 318 -4.72 15.33 -3.96
C VAL A 318 -4.91 14.06 -3.14
N VAL A 319 -5.89 13.23 -3.52
CA VAL A 319 -6.17 11.97 -2.83
C VAL A 319 -4.95 11.06 -2.84
N MET A 320 -4.27 10.90 -3.98
CA MET A 320 -3.11 10.00 -4.08
C MET A 320 -1.97 10.44 -3.17
N ASN A 321 -1.67 11.74 -3.11
CA ASN A 321 -0.67 12.30 -2.21
C ASN A 321 -1.03 12.05 -0.74
N MET A 322 -2.32 12.19 -0.39
CA MET A 322 -2.79 11.93 0.97
C MET A 322 -2.76 10.45 1.34
N LEU A 323 -3.09 9.54 0.42
CA LEU A 323 -2.97 8.10 0.62
C LEU A 323 -1.52 7.70 0.89
N MET A 324 -0.59 8.22 0.10
CA MET A 324 0.85 7.97 0.26
C MET A 324 1.36 8.53 1.58
N GLY A 325 1.02 9.78 1.91
CA GLY A 325 1.39 10.41 3.17
C GLY A 325 0.83 9.68 4.39
N ALA A 326 -0.47 9.36 4.39
CA ALA A 326 -1.14 8.71 5.51
C ALA A 326 -0.57 7.32 5.76
N SER A 327 -0.35 6.55 4.70
CA SER A 327 0.22 5.20 4.79
C SER A 327 1.65 5.23 5.30
N THR A 328 2.47 6.18 4.84
CA THR A 328 3.88 6.35 5.26
C THR A 328 3.98 6.75 6.73
N VAL A 329 3.19 7.74 7.16
CA VAL A 329 3.19 8.15 8.58
C VAL A 329 2.70 7.02 9.48
N SER A 330 1.61 6.34 9.08
CA SER A 330 1.05 5.21 9.84
C SER A 330 2.03 4.05 9.95
N SER A 331 2.74 3.70 8.87
CA SER A 331 3.69 2.60 8.88
C SER A 331 4.93 2.92 9.71
N ILE A 332 5.49 4.13 9.56
CA ILE A 332 6.62 4.58 10.37
C ILE A 332 6.24 4.59 11.85
N LEU A 333 5.11 5.18 12.20
CA LEU A 333 4.66 5.22 13.59
C LEU A 333 4.40 3.82 14.15
N SER A 334 3.88 2.90 13.35
CA SER A 334 3.72 1.50 13.77
C SER A 334 5.05 0.83 14.09
N THR A 335 6.11 1.11 13.35
CA THR A 335 7.46 0.59 13.69
C THR A 335 7.99 1.19 14.99
N TYR A 336 7.74 2.49 15.23
CA TYR A 336 8.10 3.19 16.46
C TYR A 336 7.26 2.80 17.68
N LEU A 337 6.07 2.23 17.50
CA LEU A 337 5.27 1.72 18.61
C LEU A 337 5.45 0.20 18.80
N CYS A 338 5.89 -0.50 17.77
CA CYS A 338 6.13 -1.95 17.80
C CYS A 338 7.50 -2.32 18.37
N TRP A 339 8.52 -1.46 18.27
CA TRP A 339 9.86 -1.78 18.78
C TRP A 339 9.91 -2.17 20.27
N PRO A 340 9.24 -1.48 21.23
CA PRO A 340 9.34 -1.84 22.64
C PRO A 340 8.67 -3.20 22.92
N ALA A 341 7.74 -3.62 22.05
CA ALA A 341 7.01 -4.85 22.21
C ALA A 341 7.86 -6.10 21.92
N PHE A 342 9.00 -5.95 21.23
CA PHE A 342 9.92 -7.04 20.90
C PHE A 342 11.06 -7.22 21.91
N PHE A 343 11.31 -6.23 22.77
CA PHE A 343 12.42 -6.23 23.71
C PHE A 343 11.95 -6.21 25.16
N THR A 344 12.67 -6.92 26.03
CA THR A 344 12.48 -6.85 27.48
C THR A 344 13.11 -5.57 28.05
N ASN A 345 12.75 -5.16 29.28
CA ASN A 345 13.35 -3.99 29.95
C ASN A 345 14.88 -4.08 30.09
N ALA A 346 15.45 -5.29 30.00
CA ALA A 346 16.89 -5.56 29.99
C ALA A 346 17.53 -5.54 28.59
N PHE A 347 16.84 -5.00 27.56
CA PHE A 347 17.28 -4.99 26.15
C PHE A 347 17.63 -6.36 25.56
N GLN A 348 16.95 -7.40 26.02
CA GLN A 348 17.02 -8.73 25.44
C GLN A 348 15.86 -8.95 24.48
N LEU A 349 16.05 -9.80 23.47
CA LEU A 349 14.97 -10.18 22.57
C LEU A 349 13.98 -11.05 23.35
N ASN A 350 12.69 -10.70 23.33
CA ASN A 350 11.70 -11.47 24.09
C ASN A 350 11.33 -12.76 23.34
N ASP A 351 11.88 -13.88 23.78
CA ASP A 351 11.63 -15.21 23.21
C ASP A 351 10.15 -15.58 23.13
N ALA A 352 9.31 -15.12 24.07
CA ALA A 352 7.87 -15.43 24.08
C ALA A 352 7.13 -14.88 22.84
N VAL A 353 7.67 -13.85 22.18
CA VAL A 353 7.08 -13.25 20.96
C VAL A 353 7.41 -14.07 19.70
N PHE A 354 8.48 -14.87 19.77
CA PHE A 354 9.01 -15.63 18.64
C PHE A 354 8.87 -17.15 18.81
N ALA A 355 8.57 -17.63 20.01
CA ALA A 355 8.41 -19.05 20.35
C ALA A 355 7.00 -19.62 20.14
N ALA A 356 5.98 -18.76 19.94
CA ALA A 356 4.64 -19.22 19.60
C ALA A 356 4.57 -19.58 18.11
N ASP A 357 4.85 -20.85 17.80
CA ASP A 357 4.32 -21.58 16.64
C ASP A 357 3.63 -22.86 17.14
#